data_AF-A0ABD4YLT3-F1
#
_entry.id   AF-A0ABD4YLT3-F1
#
_cell.length_a   1.000
_cell.length_b   1.000
_cell.length_c   1.000
_cell.angle_alpha   90.00
_cell.angle_beta   90.00
_cell.angle_gamma   90.00
#
_symmetry.space_group_name_H-M   'P 1'
#
loop_
_entity.id
_entity.type
_entity.pdbx_description
1 polymer ?
#
loop_
_entity_poly.entity_id
_entity_poly.type
_entity_poly.pdbx_seq_one_letter_code
_entity_poly.pdbx_strand_id
1 'polypeptide(L)'
;MNSSSTAKAYIVETRATNGAEDTPEFASFSIDLAATQRIINLARLVKENGLHKVETFDSTASFHQYAPGTEEAEEIGCDNDVLLKAGCLNVDASSFWFSGFIRHSDVEVVSARQPIAELQSHFHLAGGTTELEAGGERQYLVTWSADVEVEGDHHAAAQAVADRYFRSHIAAGEQDSACTFVVTAKSDQKPVEIDLSTCHSGEQILESA
;
A
#
# COMPACT_ATOMS: atom_id res chain seq x y z
N MET A 1 8.87 -18.54 31.26
CA MET A 1 9.42 -17.20 31.57
C MET A 1 9.05 -16.30 30.40
N ASN A 2 8.02 -15.47 30.56
CA ASN A 2 7.44 -14.64 29.50
C ASN A 2 8.38 -13.46 29.21
N SER A 3 9.12 -13.52 28.12
CA SER A 3 9.79 -12.34 27.55
C SER A 3 8.72 -11.43 26.94
N SER A 4 8.06 -10.63 27.77
CA SER A 4 7.22 -9.52 27.31
C SER A 4 8.15 -8.47 26.71
N SER A 5 8.52 -8.65 25.44
CA SER A 5 9.16 -7.59 24.66
C SER A 5 8.15 -6.47 24.51
N THR A 6 8.32 -5.41 25.30
CA THR A 6 7.47 -4.22 25.30
C THR A 6 7.55 -3.54 23.93
N ALA A 7 6.42 -3.01 23.46
CA ALA A 7 6.35 -2.23 22.23
C ALA A 7 7.43 -1.15 22.21
N LYS A 8 7.99 -0.90 21.03
CA LYS A 8 8.99 0.16 20.83
C LYS A 8 8.27 1.47 20.53
N ALA A 9 8.44 2.45 21.40
CA ALA A 9 7.89 3.79 21.24
C ALA A 9 8.81 4.68 20.41
N TYR A 10 8.20 5.56 19.63
CA TYR A 10 8.85 6.53 18.76
C TYR A 10 8.23 7.91 18.97
N ILE A 11 9.09 8.93 19.00
CA ILE A 11 8.75 10.33 18.79
C ILE A 11 9.75 10.85 17.76
N VAL A 12 9.25 11.25 16.60
CA VAL A 12 10.09 11.56 15.43
C VAL A 12 9.60 12.83 14.78
N GLU A 13 10.51 13.53 14.10
CA GLU A 13 10.16 14.73 13.32
C GLU A 13 9.27 14.37 12.14
N THR A 14 8.47 15.34 11.71
CA THR A 14 7.61 15.26 10.53
C THR A 14 7.99 16.31 9.49
N ARG A 15 7.51 16.11 8.27
CA ARG A 15 7.70 17.03 7.15
C ARG A 15 6.41 17.15 6.36
N ALA A 16 6.01 18.37 6.00
CA ALA A 16 4.93 18.62 5.06
C ALA A 16 5.42 18.86 3.63
N THR A 17 4.53 18.63 2.67
CA THR A 17 4.72 18.95 1.24
C THR A 17 4.79 20.45 0.97
N ASN A 18 4.11 21.26 1.77
CA ASN A 18 4.03 22.72 1.70
C ASN A 18 3.86 23.23 3.13
N GLY A 19 4.80 24.04 3.63
CA GLY A 19 4.89 24.47 5.04
C GLY A 19 3.74 25.36 5.50
N ALA A 20 2.55 24.77 5.65
CA ALA A 20 1.35 25.41 6.20
C ALA A 20 1.52 25.69 7.70
N GLU A 21 0.84 26.72 8.21
CA GLU A 21 0.94 27.17 9.60
C GLU A 21 0.54 26.08 10.63
N ASP A 22 -0.30 25.12 10.24
CA ASP A 22 -0.77 24.03 11.11
C ASP A 22 -0.06 22.69 10.85
N THR A 23 1.16 22.73 10.30
CA THR A 23 1.94 21.52 10.04
C THR A 23 2.42 20.93 11.37
N PRO A 24 2.12 19.65 11.68
CA PRO A 24 2.71 19.02 12.86
C PRO A 24 4.23 18.94 12.68
N GLU A 25 4.98 19.15 13.76
CA GLU A 25 6.44 19.00 13.78
C GLU A 25 6.88 17.61 14.25
N PHE A 26 5.99 16.88 14.95
CA PHE A 26 6.30 15.57 15.50
C PHE A 26 5.22 14.53 15.19
N ALA A 27 5.63 13.27 15.09
CA ALA A 27 4.76 12.11 15.12
C ALA A 27 5.17 11.18 16.25
N SER A 28 4.18 10.62 16.95
CA SER A 28 4.38 9.60 17.97
C SER A 28 3.60 8.32 17.64
N PHE A 29 4.25 7.18 17.85
CA PHE A 29 3.65 5.86 17.61
C PHE A 29 4.40 4.78 18.41
N SER A 30 3.75 3.63 18.58
CA SER A 30 4.35 2.46 19.22
C SER A 30 4.20 1.24 18.33
N ILE A 31 5.31 0.53 18.09
CA ILE A 31 5.35 -0.67 17.26
C ILE A 31 5.56 -1.87 18.16
N ASP A 32 4.56 -2.76 18.23
CA ASP A 32 4.66 -4.04 18.92
C ASP A 32 5.26 -5.14 18.02
N LEU A 33 5.37 -6.36 18.57
CA LEU A 33 5.91 -7.50 17.82
C LEU A 33 5.04 -7.86 16.60
N ALA A 34 3.71 -7.76 16.71
CA ALA A 34 2.81 -8.11 15.63
C ALA A 34 2.90 -7.10 14.47
N ALA A 35 2.94 -5.80 14.79
CA ALA A 35 3.20 -4.73 13.84
C ALA A 35 4.58 -4.85 13.20
N THR A 36 5.61 -5.20 13.99
CA THR A 36 6.96 -5.48 13.47
C THR A 36 6.95 -6.58 12.42
N GLN A 37 6.29 -7.71 12.71
CA GLN A 37 6.21 -8.81 11.76
C GLN A 37 5.46 -8.42 10.48
N ARG A 38 4.40 -7.60 10.60
CA ARG A 38 3.70 -7.04 9.43
C ARG A 38 4.62 -6.15 8.59
N ILE A 39 5.35 -5.22 9.21
CA ILE A 39 6.31 -4.33 8.52
C ILE A 39 7.39 -5.13 7.79
N ILE A 40 7.97 -6.15 8.44
CA ILE A 40 8.98 -7.03 7.82
C ILE A 40 8.40 -7.77 6.61
N ASN A 41 7.17 -8.29 6.72
CA ASN A 41 6.52 -8.97 5.61
C ASN A 41 6.24 -8.04 4.43
N LEU A 42 5.80 -6.81 4.69
CA LEU A 42 5.60 -5.79 3.66
C LEU A 42 6.93 -5.42 2.97
N ALA A 43 8.01 -5.21 3.73
CA ALA A 43 9.32 -4.91 3.17
C ALA A 43 9.89 -6.06 2.31
N ARG A 44 9.63 -7.30 2.73
CA ARG A 44 9.95 -8.49 1.92
C ARG A 44 9.16 -8.47 0.60
N LEU A 45 7.85 -8.19 0.64
CA LEU A 45 7.03 -8.08 -0.56
C LEU A 45 7.53 -6.99 -1.50
N VAL A 46 7.95 -5.84 -0.97
CA VAL A 46 8.59 -4.76 -1.74
C VAL A 46 9.85 -5.28 -2.44
N LYS A 47 10.73 -5.95 -1.71
CA LYS A 47 12.01 -6.47 -2.22
C LYS A 47 11.84 -7.58 -3.26
N GLU A 48 10.99 -8.55 -2.99
CA GLU A 48 10.77 -9.74 -3.86
C GLU A 48 10.12 -9.37 -5.19
N ASN A 49 9.28 -8.33 -5.20
CA ASN A 49 8.54 -7.90 -6.39
C ASN A 49 9.13 -6.64 -7.05
N GLY A 50 10.26 -6.14 -6.55
CA GLY A 50 10.91 -4.93 -7.09
C GLY A 50 10.04 -3.67 -7.00
N LEU A 51 9.19 -3.57 -5.99
CA LEU A 51 8.34 -2.39 -5.77
C LEU A 51 9.16 -1.24 -5.18
N HIS A 52 8.68 -0.01 -5.37
CA HIS A 52 9.26 1.16 -4.70
C HIS A 52 8.87 1.19 -3.21
N LYS A 53 7.58 1.01 -2.92
CA LYS A 53 7.00 0.92 -1.56
C LYS A 53 5.63 0.26 -1.60
N VAL A 54 5.13 -0.13 -0.44
CA VAL A 54 3.72 -0.49 -0.21
C VAL A 54 3.12 0.50 0.79
N GLU A 55 1.85 0.85 0.58
CA GLU A 55 1.06 1.69 1.47
C GLU A 55 -0.13 0.89 1.98
N THR A 56 -0.38 0.95 3.29
CA THR A 56 -1.56 0.34 3.92
C THR A 56 -2.21 1.36 4.83
N PHE A 57 -3.54 1.45 4.82
CA PHE A 57 -4.27 2.30 5.75
C PHE A 57 -3.93 1.94 7.19
N ASP A 58 -3.44 2.93 7.92
CA ASP A 58 -3.03 2.80 9.31
C ASP A 58 -3.09 4.17 9.99
N SER A 59 -3.92 4.27 11.04
CA SER A 59 -4.11 5.50 11.81
C SER A 59 -3.54 5.40 13.23
N THR A 60 -2.55 4.53 13.45
CA THR A 60 -1.94 4.31 14.78
C THR A 60 -0.97 5.42 15.17
N ALA A 61 -0.40 6.15 14.20
CA ALA A 61 0.44 7.31 14.48
C ALA A 61 -0.39 8.55 14.82
N SER A 62 0.01 9.23 15.89
CA SER A 62 -0.53 10.53 16.29
C SER A 62 0.46 11.62 15.89
N PHE A 63 -0.03 12.77 15.47
CA PHE A 63 0.78 13.87 14.94
C PHE A 63 0.57 15.11 15.82
N HIS A 64 1.65 15.83 16.09
CA HIS A 64 1.70 16.84 17.14
C HIS A 64 2.42 18.10 16.68
N GLN A 65 1.98 19.28 17.16
CA GLN A 65 2.71 20.53 16.97
C GLN A 65 4.02 20.53 17.77
N TYR A 66 3.97 20.13 19.04
CA TYR A 66 5.10 20.00 19.94
C TYR A 66 5.32 18.55 20.37
N ALA A 67 6.56 18.21 20.70
CA ALA A 67 6.92 16.86 21.13
C ALA A 67 6.13 16.49 22.41
N PRO A 68 5.45 15.32 22.46
CA PRO A 68 4.70 14.92 23.64
C PRO A 68 5.57 14.85 24.90
N GLY A 69 5.09 15.44 26.00
CA GLY A 69 5.78 15.46 27.29
C GLY A 69 6.76 16.63 27.49
N THR A 70 6.76 17.63 26.60
CA THR A 70 7.42 18.92 26.86
C THR A 70 6.49 19.91 27.53
N GLU A 71 7.06 20.97 28.12
CA GLU A 71 6.29 22.05 28.77
C GLU A 71 5.32 22.71 27.77
N GLU A 72 5.75 22.94 26.53
CA GLU A 72 4.91 23.52 25.47
C GLU A 72 3.72 22.62 25.11
N ALA A 73 3.94 21.31 25.03
CA ALA A 73 2.87 20.34 24.77
C ALA A 73 1.85 20.29 25.94
N GLU A 74 2.32 20.43 27.18
CA GLU A 74 1.47 20.48 28.36
C GLU A 74 0.66 21.78 28.44
N GLU A 75 1.25 22.92 28.05
CA GLU A 75 0.59 24.23 28.04
C GLU A 75 -0.58 24.28 27.05
N ILE A 76 -0.41 23.76 25.83
CA ILE A 76 -1.48 23.78 24.81
C ILE A 76 -2.43 22.57 24.94
N GLY A 77 -2.05 21.54 25.68
CA GLY A 77 -2.90 20.41 26.01
C GLY A 77 -3.42 19.66 24.79
N CYS A 78 -4.74 19.50 24.69
CA CYS A 78 -5.38 18.75 23.60
C CYS A 78 -5.21 19.38 22.22
N ASP A 79 -4.90 20.68 22.16
CA ASP A 79 -4.69 21.38 20.90
C ASP A 79 -3.32 21.04 20.27
N ASN A 80 -2.48 20.28 20.98
CA ASN A 80 -1.25 19.74 20.44
C ASN A 80 -1.48 18.73 19.32
N ASP A 81 -2.60 18.01 19.33
CA ASP A 81 -2.91 16.97 18.36
C ASP A 81 -3.34 17.57 17.01
N VAL A 82 -2.59 17.27 15.95
CA VAL A 82 -2.97 17.60 14.57
C VAL A 82 -3.65 16.41 13.92
N LEU A 83 -4.94 16.56 13.64
CA LEU A 83 -5.75 15.50 13.05
C LEU A 83 -5.45 15.31 11.56
N LEU A 84 -5.08 14.10 11.18
CA LEU A 84 -4.93 13.71 9.78
C LEU A 84 -6.13 12.91 9.25
N LYS A 85 -6.29 12.90 7.93
CA LYS A 85 -7.15 11.99 7.15
C LYS A 85 -6.27 11.07 6.29
N ALA A 86 -6.81 9.91 5.91
CA ALA A 86 -6.12 8.92 5.09
C ALA A 86 -4.72 8.56 5.63
N GLY A 87 -4.64 8.26 6.93
CA GLY A 87 -3.41 7.79 7.57
C GLY A 87 -2.93 6.49 6.94
N CYS A 88 -1.65 6.42 6.62
CA CYS A 88 -1.01 5.30 5.97
C CYS A 88 0.30 4.91 6.66
N LEU A 89 0.49 3.62 6.86
CA LEU A 89 1.81 3.02 7.03
C LEU A 89 2.43 2.82 5.64
N ASN A 90 3.60 3.39 5.46
CA ASN A 90 4.41 3.26 4.26
C ASN A 90 5.60 2.36 4.58
N VAL A 91 5.88 1.39 3.72
CA VAL A 91 7.01 0.47 3.88
C VAL A 91 7.76 0.35 2.56
N ASP A 92 9.07 0.62 2.58
CA ASP A 92 9.98 0.26 1.50
C ASP A 92 10.83 -0.97 1.88
N ALA A 93 11.85 -1.30 1.09
CA ALA A 93 12.67 -2.48 1.30
C ALA A 93 13.47 -2.47 2.62
N SER A 94 13.69 -1.31 3.25
CA SER A 94 14.56 -1.17 4.43
C SER A 94 13.99 -0.31 5.55
N SER A 95 12.93 0.45 5.29
CA SER A 95 12.40 1.48 6.18
C SER A 95 10.88 1.50 6.21
N PHE A 96 10.33 2.05 7.28
CA PHE A 96 8.90 2.35 7.41
C PHE A 96 8.68 3.78 7.91
N TRP A 97 7.53 4.37 7.59
CA TRP A 97 7.10 5.68 8.07
C TRP A 97 5.59 5.83 7.98
N PHE A 98 5.04 6.81 8.66
CA PHE A 98 3.63 7.16 8.56
C PHE A 98 3.43 8.39 7.68
N SER A 99 2.32 8.42 6.96
CA SER A 99 1.87 9.59 6.23
C SER A 99 0.38 9.81 6.40
N GLY A 100 -0.08 11.01 6.05
CA GLY A 100 -1.49 11.36 6.00
C GLY A 100 -1.66 12.80 5.55
N PHE A 101 -2.90 13.23 5.34
CA PHE A 101 -3.21 14.59 4.96
C PHE A 101 -3.79 15.36 6.13
N ILE A 102 -3.38 16.61 6.33
CA ILE A 102 -3.98 17.45 7.38
C ILE A 102 -5.49 17.55 7.11
N ARG A 103 -6.30 17.38 8.16
CA ARG A 103 -7.76 17.45 8.02
C ARG A 103 -8.15 18.83 7.46
N HIS A 104 -9.11 18.84 6.53
CA HIS A 104 -9.55 20.04 5.80
C HIS A 104 -8.47 20.69 4.91
N SER A 105 -7.37 20.00 4.65
CA SER A 105 -6.30 20.44 3.76
C SER A 105 -5.92 19.36 2.73
N ASP A 106 -5.13 19.75 1.74
CA ASP A 106 -4.43 18.90 0.77
C ASP A 106 -2.93 18.74 1.10
N VAL A 107 -2.47 19.33 2.21
CA VAL A 107 -1.10 19.19 2.72
C VAL A 107 -0.89 17.75 3.19
N GLU A 108 0.03 17.03 2.53
CA GLU A 108 0.52 15.74 3.01
C GLU A 108 1.62 15.97 4.04
N VAL A 109 1.57 15.19 5.12
CA VAL A 109 2.56 15.14 6.18
C VAL A 109 3.14 13.73 6.21
N VAL A 110 4.46 13.63 6.36
CA VAL A 110 5.17 12.37 6.52
C VAL A 110 6.03 12.39 7.79
N SER A 111 6.06 11.30 8.54
CA SER A 111 7.02 11.12 9.63
C SER A 111 8.41 10.79 9.09
N ALA A 112 9.44 11.04 9.90
CA ALA A 112 10.79 10.59 9.58
C ALA A 112 10.82 9.06 9.40
N ARG A 113 11.61 8.61 8.42
CA ARG A 113 11.78 7.19 8.11
C ARG A 113 12.53 6.46 9.22
N GLN A 114 11.99 5.32 9.63
CA GLN A 114 12.56 4.46 10.65
C GLN A 114 13.12 3.18 10.02
N PRO A 115 14.34 2.76 10.38
CA PRO A 115 14.97 1.56 9.83
C PRO A 115 14.32 0.27 10.37
N ILE A 116 13.99 -0.67 9.48
CA ILE A 116 13.41 -1.97 9.85
C ILE A 116 14.41 -2.82 10.64
N ALA A 117 15.70 -2.67 10.37
CA ALA A 117 16.77 -3.35 11.09
C ALA A 117 16.76 -3.05 12.61
N GLU A 118 16.29 -1.86 13.00
CA GLU A 118 16.15 -1.49 14.41
C GLU A 118 15.02 -2.26 15.09
N LEU A 119 13.87 -2.43 14.41
CA LEU A 119 12.79 -3.29 14.90
C LEU A 119 13.24 -4.74 15.03
N GLN A 120 13.94 -5.27 14.01
CA GLN A 120 14.48 -6.62 14.05
C GLN A 120 15.42 -6.82 15.25
N SER A 121 16.28 -5.83 15.52
CA SER A 121 17.20 -5.86 16.66
C SER A 121 16.43 -5.79 17.99
N HIS A 122 15.47 -4.88 18.12
CA HIS A 122 14.67 -4.69 19.35
C HIS A 122 13.90 -5.96 19.73
N PHE A 123 13.27 -6.61 18.75
CA PHE A 123 12.49 -7.83 18.94
C PHE A 123 13.31 -9.12 18.83
N HIS A 124 14.64 -9.03 18.69
CA HIS A 124 15.54 -10.17 18.55
C HIS A 124 15.17 -11.10 17.38
N LEU A 125 14.61 -10.52 16.31
CA LEU A 125 14.26 -11.20 15.06
C LEU A 125 15.52 -11.31 14.19
N ALA A 126 16.42 -12.22 14.56
CA ALA A 126 17.64 -12.46 13.80
C ALA A 126 17.32 -13.21 12.49
N GLY A 127 17.44 -12.53 11.34
CA GLY A 127 17.84 -13.13 10.07
C GLY A 127 17.07 -14.33 9.51
N GLY A 128 15.84 -14.60 9.95
CA GLY A 128 15.05 -15.74 9.48
C GLY A 128 13.66 -15.73 10.08
N THR A 129 12.68 -15.45 9.23
CA THR A 129 11.25 -15.51 9.52
C THR A 129 10.91 -16.89 10.10
N THR A 130 10.46 -16.97 11.34
CA THR A 130 9.57 -18.06 11.74
C THR A 130 8.17 -17.53 11.56
N GLU A 131 7.50 -18.01 10.53
CA GLU A 131 6.12 -17.69 10.21
C GLU A 131 5.23 -17.98 11.43
N LEU A 132 4.74 -16.93 12.07
CA LEU A 132 3.51 -17.03 12.85
C LEU A 132 2.37 -16.97 11.83
N GLU A 133 2.05 -18.11 11.25
CA GLU A 133 0.84 -18.29 10.46
C GLU A 133 -0.38 -18.04 11.35
N ALA A 134 -0.93 -16.83 11.26
CA ALA A 134 -2.31 -16.59 11.64
C ALA A 134 -3.19 -17.24 10.55
N GLY A 135 -3.47 -18.53 10.73
CA GLY A 135 -4.30 -19.36 9.84
C GLY A 135 -5.74 -18.91 9.78
N GLY A 136 -5.99 -17.81 9.07
CA GLY A 136 -7.29 -17.48 8.50
C GLY A 136 -7.09 -17.20 7.02
N GLU A 137 -7.91 -17.80 6.16
CA GLU A 137 -8.01 -17.40 4.77
C GLU A 137 -8.27 -15.89 4.72
N ARG A 138 -7.34 -15.15 4.14
CA ARG A 138 -7.48 -13.72 3.87
C ARG A 138 -7.78 -13.58 2.39
N GLN A 139 -8.93 -13.02 2.08
CA GLN A 139 -9.26 -12.61 0.72
C GLN A 139 -8.53 -11.30 0.43
N TYR A 140 -7.70 -11.31 -0.59
CA TYR A 140 -7.00 -10.12 -1.09
C TYR A 140 -7.52 -9.79 -2.48
N LEU A 141 -7.87 -8.53 -2.71
CA LEU A 141 -8.11 -8.00 -4.05
C LEU A 141 -6.86 -7.24 -4.48
N VAL A 142 -6.24 -7.66 -5.57
CA VAL A 142 -5.06 -7.02 -6.15
C VAL A 142 -5.46 -6.41 -7.49
N THR A 143 -5.43 -5.09 -7.59
CA THR A 143 -5.70 -4.35 -8.83
C THR A 143 -4.41 -3.72 -9.32
N TRP A 144 -4.14 -3.82 -10.62
CA TRP A 144 -3.04 -3.14 -11.27
C TRP A 144 -3.49 -2.47 -12.56
N SER A 145 -2.82 -1.38 -12.92
CA SER A 145 -3.14 -0.57 -14.09
C SER A 145 -1.88 -0.37 -14.95
N ALA A 146 -2.05 -0.36 -16.27
CA ALA A 146 -0.99 -0.01 -17.21
C ALA A 146 -1.52 0.96 -18.27
N ASP A 147 -0.73 1.99 -18.56
CA ASP A 147 -0.92 2.82 -19.74
C ASP A 147 -0.45 2.04 -20.97
N VAL A 148 -1.34 1.92 -21.96
CA VAL A 148 -1.02 1.30 -23.25
C VAL A 148 -1.45 2.22 -24.38
N GLU A 149 -0.55 2.41 -25.35
CA GLU A 149 -0.84 3.13 -26.59
C GLU A 149 -1.06 2.09 -27.68
N VAL A 150 -2.31 1.94 -28.09
CA VAL A 150 -2.71 1.03 -29.17
C VAL A 150 -3.66 1.75 -30.12
N GLU A 151 -3.59 1.40 -31.40
CA GLU A 151 -4.62 1.78 -32.35
C GLU A 151 -5.86 0.91 -32.15
N GLY A 152 -7.02 1.52 -31.96
CA GLY A 152 -8.29 0.80 -31.81
C GLY A 152 -9.16 1.34 -30.69
N ASP A 153 -10.16 0.55 -30.30
CA ASP A 153 -11.10 0.85 -29.23
C ASP A 153 -10.67 0.22 -27.89
N HIS A 154 -11.54 0.33 -26.88
CA HIS A 154 -11.30 -0.23 -25.55
C HIS A 154 -11.03 -1.74 -25.59
N HIS A 155 -11.67 -2.47 -26.51
CA HIS A 155 -11.46 -3.91 -26.69
C HIS A 155 -10.09 -4.22 -27.26
N ALA A 156 -9.63 -3.45 -28.26
CA ALA A 156 -8.28 -3.60 -28.80
C ALA A 156 -7.21 -3.35 -27.71
N ALA A 157 -7.42 -2.37 -26.83
CA ALA A 157 -6.54 -2.11 -25.69
C ALA A 157 -6.53 -3.26 -24.68
N ALA A 158 -7.70 -3.80 -24.32
CA ALA A 158 -7.80 -4.98 -23.45
C ALA A 158 -7.08 -6.19 -24.06
N GLN A 159 -7.31 -6.48 -25.35
CA GLN A 159 -6.68 -7.61 -26.04
C GLN A 159 -5.15 -7.47 -26.09
N ALA A 160 -4.62 -6.27 -26.34
CA ALA A 160 -3.18 -6.05 -26.35
C ALA A 160 -2.52 -6.27 -24.98
N VAL A 161 -3.19 -5.87 -23.89
CA VAL A 161 -2.73 -6.13 -22.52
C VAL A 161 -2.81 -7.62 -22.20
N ALA A 162 -3.92 -8.26 -22.54
CA ALA A 162 -4.14 -9.70 -22.43
C ALA A 162 -3.03 -10.50 -23.13
N ASP A 163 -2.73 -10.19 -24.39
CA ASP A 163 -1.70 -10.88 -25.17
C ASP A 163 -0.28 -10.67 -24.62
N ARG A 164 -0.03 -9.52 -23.98
CA ARG A 164 1.29 -9.15 -23.47
C ARG A 164 1.58 -9.73 -22.09
N TYR A 165 0.58 -9.80 -21.21
CA TYR A 165 0.79 -10.11 -19.79
C TYR A 165 0.05 -11.36 -19.32
N PHE A 166 -0.97 -11.83 -20.04
CA PHE A 166 -1.87 -12.90 -19.58
C PHE A 166 -2.11 -14.03 -20.58
N ARG A 167 -1.40 -14.02 -21.72
CA ARG A 167 -1.60 -14.94 -22.85
C ARG A 167 -1.69 -16.42 -22.46
N SER A 168 -0.91 -16.88 -21.49
CA SER A 168 -0.93 -18.27 -21.01
C SER A 168 -2.16 -18.61 -20.16
N HIS A 169 -2.66 -17.67 -19.37
CA HIS A 169 -3.81 -17.86 -18.47
C HIS A 169 -5.14 -17.79 -19.24
N ILE A 170 -5.22 -16.89 -20.22
CA ILE A 170 -6.36 -16.79 -21.13
C ILE A 170 -6.45 -18.03 -22.03
N ALA A 171 -5.33 -18.52 -22.57
CA ALA A 171 -5.30 -19.76 -23.35
C ALA A 171 -5.71 -21.01 -22.53
N ALA A 172 -5.55 -20.98 -21.21
CA ALA A 172 -5.98 -22.04 -20.31
C ALA A 172 -7.47 -21.97 -19.94
N GLY A 173 -8.19 -20.92 -20.37
CA GLY A 173 -9.62 -20.76 -20.10
C GLY A 173 -9.95 -20.46 -18.63
N GLU A 174 -9.00 -19.90 -17.88
CA GLU A 174 -9.19 -19.54 -16.47
C GLU A 174 -10.06 -18.28 -16.35
N GLN A 175 -11.37 -18.49 -16.19
CA GLN A 175 -12.38 -17.43 -16.15
C GLN A 175 -12.26 -16.52 -14.91
N ASP A 176 -11.66 -17.02 -13.83
CA ASP A 176 -11.64 -16.34 -12.53
C ASP A 176 -10.43 -15.41 -12.30
N SER A 177 -9.46 -15.34 -13.23
CA SER A 177 -8.16 -14.70 -12.94
C SER A 177 -7.64 -13.69 -13.96
N ALA A 178 -8.11 -13.68 -15.21
CA ALA A 178 -7.42 -12.90 -16.25
C ALA A 178 -8.25 -12.38 -17.44
N CYS A 179 -9.58 -12.56 -17.45
CA CYS A 179 -10.40 -12.29 -18.65
C CYS A 179 -11.21 -10.99 -18.59
N THR A 180 -11.41 -10.42 -17.39
CA THR A 180 -12.18 -9.17 -17.24
C THR A 180 -11.25 -7.98 -17.03
N PHE A 181 -11.36 -6.99 -17.89
CA PHE A 181 -10.56 -5.76 -17.89
C PHE A 181 -11.48 -4.55 -17.69
N VAL A 182 -11.05 -3.59 -16.87
CA VAL A 182 -11.66 -2.25 -16.85
C VAL A 182 -10.73 -1.33 -17.64
N VAL A 183 -11.19 -0.86 -18.80
CA VAL A 183 -10.42 0.02 -19.68
C VAL A 183 -11.02 1.42 -19.65
N THR A 184 -10.18 2.43 -19.45
CA THR A 184 -10.58 3.83 -19.45
C THR A 184 -9.79 4.56 -20.54
N ALA A 185 -10.47 5.03 -21.59
CA ALA A 185 -9.82 5.85 -22.60
C ALA A 185 -9.49 7.25 -22.06
N LYS A 186 -8.33 7.79 -22.45
CA LYS A 186 -7.92 9.15 -22.04
C LYS A 186 -8.85 10.24 -22.59
N SER A 187 -9.52 9.97 -23.71
CA SER A 187 -10.39 10.89 -24.44
C SER A 187 -11.71 11.19 -23.73
N ASP A 188 -12.34 10.19 -23.12
CA ASP A 188 -13.68 10.32 -22.51
C ASP A 188 -13.69 10.03 -21.00
N GLN A 189 -12.58 9.50 -20.44
CA GLN A 189 -12.42 9.15 -19.04
C GLN A 189 -13.51 8.21 -18.50
N LYS A 190 -14.21 7.49 -19.39
CA LYS A 190 -15.30 6.61 -19.00
C LYS A 190 -14.79 5.17 -18.91
N PRO A 191 -14.85 4.52 -17.72
CA PRO A 191 -14.46 3.13 -17.59
C PRO A 191 -15.46 2.21 -18.30
N VAL A 192 -14.93 1.26 -19.06
CA VAL A 192 -15.68 0.20 -19.74
C VAL A 192 -15.14 -1.15 -19.28
N GLU A 193 -16.03 -2.02 -18.79
CA GLU A 193 -15.71 -3.39 -18.43
C GLU A 193 -15.79 -4.28 -19.67
N ILE A 194 -14.74 -5.09 -19.88
CA ILE A 194 -14.57 -5.94 -21.06
C ILE A 194 -14.22 -7.34 -20.60
N ASP A 195 -15.06 -8.31 -20.95
CA ASP A 195 -14.85 -9.72 -20.68
C ASP A 195 -14.39 -10.45 -21.95
N LEU A 196 -13.10 -10.76 -22.01
CA LEU A 196 -12.46 -11.47 -23.11
C LEU A 196 -12.69 -12.99 -23.08
N SER A 197 -13.34 -13.54 -22.04
CA SER A 197 -13.63 -14.98 -21.97
C SER A 197 -14.64 -15.43 -23.03
N THR A 198 -15.44 -14.49 -23.54
CA THR A 198 -16.49 -14.74 -24.53
C THR A 198 -15.98 -14.89 -25.97
N CYS A 199 -14.72 -14.54 -26.24
CA CYS A 199 -14.12 -14.61 -27.58
C CYS A 199 -13.70 -16.02 -28.03
N HIS A 200 -13.97 -17.06 -27.23
CA HIS A 200 -13.70 -18.47 -27.58
C HIS A 200 -14.97 -19.30 -27.88
N SER A 201 -16.04 -18.68 -28.37
CA SER A 201 -16.99 -19.45 -29.18
C SER A 201 -16.38 -19.67 -30.57
N GLY A 202 -15.74 -20.83 -30.75
CA GLY A 202 -15.17 -21.22 -32.04
C GLY A 202 -16.19 -21.11 -33.17
N GLU A 203 -15.93 -20.22 -34.12
CA GLU A 203 -16.41 -20.39 -35.48
C GLU A 203 -15.69 -21.61 -36.07
N GLN A 204 -16.27 -22.80 -35.85
CA GLN A 204 -16.16 -23.85 -36.84
C GLN A 204 -16.83 -23.31 -38.10
N ILE A 205 -16.02 -22.73 -38.99
CA ILE A 205 -16.36 -22.65 -40.41
C ILE A 205 -16.38 -24.09 -40.89
N LEU A 206 -17.57 -24.70 -40.83
CA LEU A 206 -17.89 -25.91 -41.57
C LEU A 206 -17.81 -25.54 -43.05
N GLU A 207 -16.68 -25.85 -43.69
CA GLU A 207 -16.65 -26.14 -45.11
C GLU A 207 -17.74 -27.17 -45.41
N SER A 208 -18.74 -26.77 -46.17
CA SER A 208 -19.60 -27.70 -46.90
C SER A 208 -19.32 -27.49 -48.38
N ALA A 209 -18.85 -28.59 -48.99
CA ALA A 209 -18.60 -28.78 -50.41
C ALA A 209 -19.84 -28.56 -51.29
#